data_AF-A0A961H296-F1
#
_entry.id   AF-A0A961H296-F1
#
_cell.length_a   1.000
_cell.length_b   1.000
_cell.length_c   1.000
_cell.angle_alpha   90.00
_cell.angle_beta   90.00
_cell.angle_gamma   90.00
#
_symmetry.space_group_name_H-M   'P 1'
#
loop_
_entity.id
_entity.type
_entity.pdbx_description
1 polymer ?
#
loop_
_entity_poly.entity_id
_entity_poly.type
_entity_poly.pdbx_seq_one_letter_code
_entity_poly.pdbx_strand_id
1 'polypeptide(L)'
;MPIDETMLDSKRGLSVPVRPGRLCGGCGYSLDGLMVGQPCPECGKRITPNKATGTKGDTLTNAGIDYLVGMRNTCVIVACGAFLCGVSILLQGVAPIVGIPAGVTWLVGVWRVTKSKPMRAGLVEHPDTELKRTRLFAKWSQIGWIAGPALLAVSLPLPGILKLTVGGAGFLVYLAAF
;
A
#
# COMPACT_ATOMS: atom_id res chain seq x y z
N MET A 1 -25.45 21.39 26.91
CA MET A 1 -24.76 20.23 26.33
C MET A 1 -23.59 19.88 27.23
N PRO A 2 -23.52 18.66 27.80
CA PRO A 2 -22.36 18.23 28.56
C PRO A 2 -21.17 18.05 27.62
N ILE A 3 -20.02 18.61 27.99
CA ILE A 3 -18.77 18.42 27.27
C ILE A 3 -18.24 17.04 27.67
N ASP A 4 -18.06 16.17 26.69
CA ASP A 4 -17.48 14.84 26.88
C ASP A 4 -15.98 14.97 27.20
N GLU A 5 -15.59 14.68 28.44
CA GLU A 5 -14.22 14.81 28.94
C GLU A 5 -13.22 13.92 28.17
N THR A 6 -13.71 12.88 27.50
CA THR A 6 -12.87 12.01 26.66
C THR A 6 -12.30 12.72 25.43
N MET A 7 -12.93 13.81 24.97
CA MET A 7 -12.40 14.63 23.86
C MET A 7 -11.25 15.56 24.28
N LEU A 8 -11.12 15.88 25.58
CA LEU A 8 -10.01 16.71 26.09
C LEU A 8 -8.73 15.89 26.33
N ASP A 9 -8.85 14.60 26.61
CA ASP A 9 -7.71 13.70 26.81
C ASP A 9 -7.04 13.29 25.50
N SER A 10 -7.76 13.23 24.38
CA SER A 10 -7.20 12.87 23.08
C SER A 10 -6.13 13.87 22.58
N LYS A 11 -6.16 15.14 23.04
CA LYS A 11 -5.12 16.14 22.73
C LYS A 11 -3.91 16.09 23.66
N ARG A 12 -3.99 15.37 24.78
CA ARG A 12 -2.92 15.20 25.75
C ARG A 12 -2.54 13.73 25.76
N GLY A 13 -1.62 13.31 24.89
CA GLY A 13 -1.04 11.95 24.91
C GLY A 13 -0.22 11.63 26.18
N LEU A 14 -0.78 11.89 27.37
CA LEU A 14 -0.16 12.01 28.68
C LEU A 14 -0.61 10.91 29.66
N SER A 15 -1.50 10.00 29.25
CA SER A 15 -2.01 8.91 30.10
C SER A 15 -1.66 7.51 29.60
N VAL A 16 -0.69 7.39 28.68
CA VAL A 16 -0.19 6.07 28.27
C VAL A 16 0.96 5.67 29.20
N PRO A 17 0.87 4.53 29.91
CA PRO A 17 1.97 4.04 30.72
C PRO A 17 3.18 3.74 29.83
N VAL A 18 4.37 4.02 30.34
CA VAL A 18 5.62 3.71 29.66
C VAL A 18 5.77 2.18 29.57
N ARG A 19 6.23 1.68 28.42
CA ARG A 19 6.48 0.24 28.23
C ARG A 19 7.53 -0.27 29.23
N PRO A 20 7.32 -1.47 29.79
CA PRO A 20 8.28 -2.07 30.71
C PRO A 20 9.67 -2.24 30.06
N GLY A 21 10.73 -2.05 30.84
CA GLY A 21 12.13 -2.11 30.41
C GLY A 21 12.66 -0.82 29.77
N ARG A 22 11.90 0.27 29.73
CA ARG A 22 12.39 1.55 29.18
C ARG A 22 13.20 2.30 30.21
N LEU A 23 14.46 2.60 29.88
CA LEU A 23 15.32 3.42 30.72
C LEU A 23 15.20 4.91 30.34
N CYS A 24 15.39 5.79 31.34
CA CYS A 24 15.44 7.22 31.12
C CYS A 24 16.66 7.61 30.27
N GLY A 25 16.45 8.28 29.14
CA GLY A 25 17.53 8.78 28.29
C GLY A 25 18.32 9.97 28.86
N GLY A 26 18.23 10.22 30.17
CA GLY A 26 19.05 11.20 30.91
C GLY A 26 19.98 10.49 31.88
N CYS A 27 19.42 9.74 32.83
CA CYS A 27 20.15 9.09 33.91
C CYS A 27 20.13 7.55 33.90
N GLY A 28 19.39 6.91 32.98
CA GLY A 28 19.29 5.45 32.93
C GLY A 28 18.31 4.82 33.92
N TYR A 29 17.59 5.59 34.75
CA TYR A 29 16.57 5.06 35.67
C TYR A 29 15.45 4.31 34.95
N SER A 30 14.95 3.21 35.54
CA SER A 30 13.83 2.44 34.98
C SER A 30 12.52 3.23 35.03
N LEU A 31 11.86 3.38 33.89
CA LEU A 31 10.61 4.14 33.78
C LEU A 31 9.36 3.24 33.92
N ASP A 32 9.53 2.04 34.45
CA ASP A 32 8.44 1.08 34.60
C ASP A 32 7.36 1.61 35.55
N GLY A 33 6.11 1.58 35.09
CA GLY A 33 4.97 2.09 35.85
C GLY A 33 4.79 3.61 35.82
N LEU A 34 5.71 4.38 35.21
CA LEU A 34 5.53 5.83 35.04
C LEU A 34 4.69 6.13 33.80
N MET A 35 3.94 7.24 33.86
CA MET A 35 3.15 7.73 32.73
C MET A 35 4.01 8.60 31.81
N VAL A 36 3.75 8.52 30.50
CA VAL A 36 4.36 9.42 29.52
C VAL A 36 4.02 10.87 29.86
N GLY A 37 5.03 11.75 29.86
CA GLY A 37 4.93 13.18 30.16
C GLY A 37 5.26 13.57 31.60
N GLN A 38 5.34 12.61 32.53
CA GLN A 38 5.80 12.84 33.91
C GLN A 38 7.32 13.11 33.94
N PRO A 39 7.83 13.86 34.94
CA PRO A 39 9.26 14.03 35.14
C PRO A 39 9.89 12.73 35.69
N CYS A 40 11.12 12.44 35.26
CA CYS A 40 11.91 11.35 35.84
C CYS A 40 12.25 11.68 37.31
N PRO A 41 12.09 10.73 38.25
CA PRO A 41 12.33 10.99 39.68
C PRO A 41 13.80 11.28 40.00
N GLU A 42 14.73 10.71 39.22
CA GLU A 42 16.16 10.86 39.45
C GLU A 42 16.75 12.13 38.84
N CYS A 43 16.37 12.46 37.60
CA CYS A 43 17.00 13.58 36.86
C CYS A 43 16.04 14.73 36.50
N GLY A 44 14.76 14.63 36.84
CA GLY A 44 13.74 15.63 36.50
C GLY A 44 13.38 15.74 35.02
N LYS A 45 14.10 15.07 34.11
CA LYS A 45 13.85 15.12 32.67
C LYS A 45 12.44 14.60 32.36
N ARG A 46 11.64 15.39 31.63
CA ARG A 46 10.29 14.96 31.21
C ARG A 46 10.37 13.75 30.29
N ILE A 47 9.59 12.73 30.63
CA ILE A 47 9.45 11.52 29.83
C ILE A 47 8.68 11.91 28.57
N THR A 48 9.40 12.14 27.48
CA THR A 48 8.74 12.26 26.19
C THR A 48 8.19 10.89 25.80
N PRO A 49 7.02 10.81 25.14
CA PRO A 49 6.70 9.61 24.39
C PRO A 49 7.93 9.31 23.56
N ASN A 50 8.34 8.04 23.44
CA ASN A 50 9.17 7.73 22.29
C ASN A 50 8.38 8.31 21.13
N LYS A 51 8.93 9.33 20.44
CA LYS A 51 8.52 9.59 19.08
C LYS A 51 8.64 8.20 18.49
N ALA A 52 7.51 7.51 18.29
CA ALA A 52 7.49 6.27 17.55
C ALA A 52 8.33 6.65 16.35
N THR A 53 9.54 6.11 16.27
CA THR A 53 10.53 6.57 15.32
C THR A 53 9.91 6.21 13.98
N GLY A 54 9.16 7.17 13.44
CA GLY A 54 7.94 6.90 12.70
C GLY A 54 8.33 6.05 11.53
N THR A 55 7.83 4.81 11.50
CA THR A 55 7.95 3.88 10.37
C THR A 55 9.39 3.57 9.90
N LYS A 56 10.42 4.23 10.44
CA LYS A 56 11.81 4.25 9.95
C LYS A 56 12.56 2.97 10.33
N GLY A 57 11.99 2.20 11.26
CA GLY A 57 12.45 0.85 11.61
C GLY A 57 11.60 -0.27 11.01
N ASP A 58 10.47 0.02 10.35
CA ASP A 58 9.64 -1.04 9.75
C ASP A 58 10.12 -1.37 8.34
N THR A 59 11.33 -1.93 8.26
CA THR A 59 11.91 -2.43 7.02
C THR A 59 11.23 -3.72 6.58
N LEU A 60 11.38 -4.08 5.30
CA LEU A 60 10.93 -5.37 4.76
C LEU A 60 11.56 -6.57 5.48
N THR A 61 12.77 -6.40 6.03
CA THR A 61 13.47 -7.42 6.83
C THR A 61 12.73 -7.73 8.14
N ASN A 62 11.92 -6.79 8.62
CA ASN A 62 11.05 -6.94 9.78
C ASN A 62 9.62 -7.36 9.37
N ALA A 63 9.41 -8.05 8.25
CA ALA A 63 8.12 -8.64 7.93
C ALA A 63 8.04 -10.11 8.41
N GLY A 64 6.83 -10.62 8.64
CA GLY A 64 6.65 -12.06 8.93
C GLY A 64 6.98 -12.91 7.70
N ILE A 65 7.47 -14.13 7.91
CA ILE A 65 7.88 -15.04 6.82
C ILE A 65 6.72 -15.31 5.86
N ASP A 66 5.51 -15.54 6.37
CA ASP A 66 4.32 -15.79 5.55
C ASP A 66 4.00 -14.62 4.61
N TYR A 67 4.18 -13.39 5.09
CA TYR A 67 4.01 -12.20 4.27
C TYR A 67 5.06 -12.13 3.16
N LEU A 68 6.32 -12.44 3.47
CA LEU A 68 7.40 -12.45 2.48
C LEU A 68 7.21 -13.53 1.41
N VAL A 69 6.74 -14.72 1.79
CA VAL A 69 6.39 -15.79 0.84
C VAL A 69 5.22 -15.36 -0.05
N GLY A 70 4.20 -14.73 0.53
CA GLY A 70 3.08 -14.16 -0.23
C GLY A 70 3.53 -13.06 -1.20
N MET A 71 4.46 -12.19 -0.77
CA MET A 71 5.02 -11.13 -1.60
C MET A 71 5.84 -11.71 -2.75
N ARG A 72 6.68 -12.72 -2.51
CA ARG A 72 7.44 -13.43 -3.55
C ARG A 72 6.52 -13.98 -4.64
N ASN A 73 5.50 -14.74 -4.25
CA ASN A 73 4.57 -15.33 -5.20
C ASN A 73 3.83 -14.25 -6.00
N THR A 74 3.54 -13.11 -5.37
CA THR A 74 2.92 -11.97 -6.03
C THR A 74 3.86 -11.28 -7.02
N CYS A 75 5.15 -11.13 -6.71
CA CYS A 75 6.15 -10.61 -7.64
C CYS A 75 6.26 -11.48 -8.90
N VAL A 76 6.18 -12.80 -8.76
CA VAL A 76 6.15 -13.73 -9.91
C VAL A 76 4.92 -13.49 -10.78
N ILE A 77 3.73 -13.32 -10.18
CA ILE A 77 2.50 -13.01 -10.92
C ILE A 77 2.62 -11.68 -11.69
N VAL A 78 3.15 -10.63 -11.05
CA VAL A 78 3.38 -9.32 -11.69
C VAL A 78 4.37 -9.44 -12.84
N ALA A 79 5.47 -10.18 -12.66
CA ALA A 79 6.47 -10.41 -13.71
C ALA A 79 5.88 -11.17 -14.90
N CYS A 80 5.11 -12.23 -14.66
CA CYS A 80 4.39 -12.95 -15.70
C CYS A 80 3.38 -12.06 -16.44
N GLY A 81 2.62 -11.23 -15.69
CA GLY A 81 1.69 -10.25 -16.27
C GLY A 81 2.40 -9.25 -17.18
N ALA A 82 3.51 -8.65 -16.71
CA ALA A 82 4.33 -7.75 -17.52
C ALA A 82 4.85 -8.41 -18.80
N PHE A 83 5.38 -9.63 -18.68
CA PHE A 83 5.90 -10.38 -19.80
C PHE A 83 4.81 -10.66 -20.84
N LEU A 84 3.64 -11.16 -20.41
CA LEU A 84 2.50 -11.43 -21.29
C LEU A 84 1.96 -10.14 -21.94
N CYS A 85 1.95 -9.02 -21.21
CA CYS A 85 1.62 -7.72 -21.79
C CYS A 85 2.60 -7.38 -22.92
N GLY A 86 3.91 -7.46 -22.68
CA GLY A 86 4.93 -7.23 -23.71
C GLY A 86 4.76 -8.12 -24.94
N VAL A 87 4.49 -9.41 -24.75
CA VAL A 87 4.19 -10.35 -25.84
C VAL A 87 2.92 -9.93 -26.61
N SER A 88 1.86 -9.50 -25.91
CA SER A 88 0.61 -9.06 -26.55
C SER A 88 0.82 -7.84 -27.46
N ILE A 89 1.77 -6.95 -27.10
CA ILE A 89 2.12 -5.76 -27.89
C ILE A 89 2.80 -6.15 -29.18
N LEU A 90 3.75 -7.09 -29.10
CA LEU A 90 4.49 -7.56 -30.26
C LEU A 90 3.57 -8.34 -31.22
N LEU A 91 2.56 -9.02 -30.69
CA LEU A 91 1.62 -9.83 -31.46
C LEU A 91 0.31 -9.08 -31.77
N GLN A 92 0.40 -7.91 -32.39
CA GLN A 92 -0.71 -6.98 -32.65
C GLN A 92 -2.01 -7.62 -33.21
N GLY A 93 -1.92 -8.77 -33.92
CA GLY A 93 -3.06 -9.50 -34.47
C GLY A 93 -3.82 -10.43 -33.50
N VAL A 94 -3.24 -10.79 -32.35
CA VAL A 94 -3.87 -11.64 -31.31
C VAL A 94 -3.98 -10.93 -29.96
N ALA A 95 -3.85 -9.60 -29.97
CA ALA A 95 -3.88 -8.74 -28.79
C ALA A 95 -5.12 -8.96 -27.89
N PRO A 96 -6.34 -9.24 -28.39
CA PRO A 96 -7.44 -9.59 -27.51
C PRO A 96 -7.25 -10.90 -26.75
N ILE A 97 -6.76 -11.93 -27.44
CA ILE A 97 -6.64 -13.30 -26.91
C ILE A 97 -5.54 -13.38 -25.86
N VAL A 98 -4.42 -12.70 -26.10
CA VAL A 98 -3.26 -12.69 -25.19
C VAL A 98 -3.33 -11.52 -24.20
N GLY A 99 -3.75 -10.34 -24.67
CA GLY A 99 -3.73 -9.09 -23.89
C GLY A 99 -4.78 -9.03 -22.80
N ILE A 100 -5.98 -9.61 -22.98
CA ILE A 100 -6.98 -9.63 -21.90
C ILE A 100 -6.50 -10.52 -20.73
N PRO A 101 -6.07 -11.79 -20.93
CA PRO A 101 -5.49 -12.59 -19.86
C PRO A 101 -4.23 -11.95 -19.24
N ALA A 102 -3.38 -11.30 -20.05
CA ALA A 102 -2.21 -10.58 -19.56
C ALA A 102 -2.60 -9.44 -18.61
N GLY A 103 -3.55 -8.59 -19.03
CA GLY A 103 -4.08 -7.49 -18.23
C GLY A 103 -4.74 -7.97 -16.94
N VAL A 104 -5.51 -9.07 -16.98
CA VAL A 104 -6.09 -9.68 -15.77
C VAL A 104 -5.00 -10.18 -14.83
N THR A 105 -3.99 -10.88 -15.35
CA THR A 105 -2.86 -11.39 -14.56
C THR A 105 -2.11 -10.25 -13.88
N TRP A 106 -1.84 -9.16 -14.61
CA TRP A 106 -1.26 -7.93 -14.10
C TRP A 106 -2.11 -7.33 -12.98
N LEU A 107 -3.42 -7.15 -13.21
CA LEU A 107 -4.36 -6.57 -12.25
C LEU A 107 -4.38 -7.36 -10.93
N VAL A 108 -4.43 -8.71 -11.02
CA VAL A 108 -4.38 -9.59 -9.83
C VAL A 108 -3.06 -9.43 -9.09
N GLY A 109 -1.94 -9.35 -9.81
CA GLY A 109 -0.62 -9.10 -9.24
C GLY A 109 -0.57 -7.77 -8.48
N VAL A 110 -1.02 -6.67 -9.11
CA VAL A 110 -1.08 -5.34 -8.48
C VAL A 110 -1.98 -5.36 -7.25
N TRP A 111 -3.17 -5.95 -7.33
CA TRP A 111 -4.09 -5.98 -6.18
C TRP A 111 -3.52 -6.74 -4.99
N ARG A 112 -2.74 -7.79 -5.25
CA ARG A 112 -2.06 -8.56 -4.20
C ARG A 112 -0.86 -7.81 -3.64
N VAL A 113 -0.04 -7.17 -4.47
CA VAL A 113 1.19 -6.49 -4.00
C VAL A 113 0.87 -5.23 -3.20
N THR A 114 -0.27 -4.60 -3.51
CA THR A 114 -0.79 -3.43 -2.81
C THR A 114 -1.63 -3.79 -1.57
N LYS A 115 -1.70 -5.05 -1.15
CA LYS A 115 -2.32 -5.41 0.13
C LYS A 115 -1.53 -4.78 1.28
N SER A 116 -2.26 -4.34 2.30
CA SER A 116 -1.66 -3.90 3.55
C SER A 116 -0.77 -4.98 4.14
N LYS A 117 0.40 -4.58 4.66
CA LYS A 117 1.20 -5.43 5.53
C LYS A 117 0.38 -5.76 6.79
N PRO A 118 0.36 -7.01 7.27
CA PRO A 118 -0.35 -7.37 8.49
C PRO A 118 0.22 -6.60 9.68
N MET A 119 -0.66 -6.10 10.56
CA MET A 119 -0.25 -5.42 11.78
C MET A 119 0.48 -6.40 12.71
N ARG A 120 1.65 -6.01 13.20
CA ARG A 120 2.31 -6.71 14.30
C ARG A 120 1.78 -6.19 15.62
N ALA A 121 1.64 -7.09 16.60
CA ALA A 121 1.34 -6.73 17.97
C ALA A 121 2.36 -5.70 18.47
N GLY A 122 1.88 -4.53 18.90
CA GLY A 122 2.73 -3.46 19.44
C GLY A 122 3.12 -2.33 18.48
N LEU A 123 2.67 -2.33 17.22
CA LEU A 123 2.67 -1.09 16.42
C LEU A 123 1.46 -0.22 16.80
N VAL A 124 1.72 1.05 17.13
CA VAL A 124 0.69 2.02 17.55
C VAL A 124 0.07 2.73 16.35
N GLU A 125 0.82 2.86 15.25
CA GLU A 125 0.31 3.47 14.02
C GLU A 125 -0.41 2.42 13.18
N HIS A 126 -1.57 2.79 12.65
CA HIS A 126 -2.34 1.98 11.71
C HIS A 126 -1.85 2.26 10.28
N PRO A 127 -0.93 1.46 9.69
CA PRO A 127 -0.45 1.67 8.32
C PRO A 127 -1.55 1.61 7.26
N ASP A 128 -2.72 1.11 7.64
CA ASP A 128 -3.89 1.03 6.78
C ASP A 128 -4.51 2.39 6.50
N THR A 129 -4.51 3.33 7.43
CA THR A 129 -5.21 4.60 7.24
C THR A 129 -4.41 5.58 6.39
N GLU A 130 -3.09 5.61 6.54
CA GLU A 130 -2.22 6.57 5.87
C GLU A 130 -2.13 6.34 4.36
N LEU A 131 -2.08 5.09 3.91
CA LEU A 131 -1.85 4.74 2.50
C LEU A 131 -3.09 4.18 1.79
N LYS A 132 -4.26 4.19 2.42
CA LYS A 132 -5.52 3.69 1.85
C LYS A 132 -5.83 4.36 0.50
N ARG A 133 -5.74 5.69 0.45
CA ARG A 133 -6.03 6.48 -0.76
C ARG A 133 -5.03 6.19 -1.87
N THR A 134 -3.74 6.18 -1.56
CA THR A 134 -2.67 5.91 -2.54
C THR A 134 -2.77 4.50 -3.11
N ARG A 135 -3.04 3.48 -2.28
CA ARG A 135 -3.25 2.10 -2.75
C ARG A 135 -4.50 1.96 -3.59
N LEU A 136 -5.58 2.65 -3.23
CA LEU A 136 -6.80 2.65 -4.01
C LEU A 136 -6.57 3.27 -5.38
N PHE A 137 -5.93 4.45 -5.42
CA PHE A 137 -5.56 5.10 -6.67
C PHE A 137 -4.66 4.23 -7.54
N ALA A 138 -3.62 3.62 -6.95
CA ALA A 138 -2.72 2.71 -7.64
C ALA A 138 -3.41 1.44 -8.16
N LYS A 139 -4.54 1.01 -7.60
CA LYS A 139 -5.32 -0.11 -8.12
C LYS A 139 -6.19 0.33 -9.31
N TRP A 140 -6.92 1.43 -9.14
CA TRP A 140 -7.82 1.94 -10.18
C TRP A 140 -7.09 2.39 -11.43
N SER A 141 -5.90 3.00 -11.29
CA SER A 141 -5.10 3.41 -12.45
C SER A 141 -4.69 2.23 -13.34
N GLN A 142 -4.66 1.01 -12.82
CA GLN A 142 -4.22 -0.18 -13.56
C GLN A 142 -5.35 -0.87 -14.33
N ILE A 143 -6.61 -0.44 -14.19
CA ILE A 143 -7.72 -0.98 -14.97
C ILE A 143 -7.58 -0.63 -16.46
N GLY A 144 -6.89 0.47 -16.78
CA GLY A 144 -6.61 0.87 -18.16
C GLY A 144 -5.94 -0.23 -19.00
N TRP A 145 -5.11 -1.08 -18.38
CA TRP A 145 -4.43 -2.19 -19.04
C TRP A 145 -5.38 -3.27 -19.59
N ILE A 146 -6.56 -3.43 -19.00
CA ILE A 146 -7.59 -4.35 -19.49
C ILE A 146 -8.51 -3.63 -20.48
N ALA A 147 -8.81 -2.37 -20.21
CA ALA A 147 -9.72 -1.58 -21.04
C ALA A 147 -9.21 -1.43 -22.48
N GLY A 148 -7.91 -1.20 -22.68
CA GLY A 148 -7.31 -1.06 -24.02
C GLY A 148 -7.53 -2.27 -24.93
N PRO A 149 -7.04 -3.48 -24.57
CA PRO A 149 -7.25 -4.68 -25.37
C PRO A 149 -8.73 -5.05 -25.53
N ALA A 150 -9.58 -4.78 -24.53
CA ALA A 150 -11.01 -5.01 -24.62
C ALA A 150 -11.68 -4.08 -25.66
N LEU A 151 -11.35 -2.78 -25.65
CA LEU A 151 -11.82 -1.83 -26.66
C LEU A 151 -11.34 -2.21 -28.07
N LEU A 152 -10.08 -2.63 -28.19
CA LEU A 152 -9.53 -3.13 -29.45
C LEU A 152 -10.30 -4.37 -29.95
N ALA A 153 -10.61 -5.32 -29.06
CA ALA A 153 -11.39 -6.52 -29.37
C ALA A 153 -12.79 -6.18 -29.89
N VAL A 154 -13.48 -5.25 -29.22
CA VAL A 154 -14.81 -4.77 -29.63
C VAL A 154 -14.77 -4.03 -30.95
N SER A 155 -13.64 -3.40 -31.29
CA SER A 155 -13.46 -2.69 -32.56
C SER A 155 -13.25 -3.60 -33.78
N LEU A 156 -12.83 -4.85 -33.58
CA LEU A 156 -12.53 -5.79 -34.68
C LEU A 156 -13.68 -6.00 -35.68
N PRO A 157 -14.95 -6.23 -35.24
CA PRO A 157 -16.08 -6.40 -36.16
C PRO A 157 -16.62 -5.10 -36.76
N LEU A 158 -16.13 -3.92 -36.35
CA LEU A 158 -16.66 -2.64 -36.83
C LEU A 158 -16.14 -2.33 -38.26
N PRO A 159 -17.01 -1.86 -39.17
CA PRO A 159 -16.59 -1.46 -40.51
C PRO A 159 -15.94 -0.06 -40.54
N GLY A 160 -14.96 0.13 -41.43
CA GLY A 160 -14.48 1.44 -41.90
C GLY A 160 -13.96 2.40 -40.81
N ILE A 161 -14.48 3.64 -40.81
CA ILE A 161 -14.03 4.76 -39.97
C ILE A 161 -14.26 4.49 -38.47
N LEU A 162 -15.29 3.71 -38.10
CA LEU A 162 -15.56 3.37 -36.70
C LEU A 162 -14.43 2.50 -36.09
N LYS A 163 -13.80 1.66 -36.90
CA LYS A 163 -12.65 0.85 -36.46
C LYS A 163 -11.41 1.72 -36.21
N LEU A 164 -11.22 2.77 -37.01
CA LEU A 164 -10.13 3.74 -36.84
C LEU A 164 -10.32 4.60 -35.58
N THR A 165 -11.55 5.04 -35.29
CA THR A 165 -11.83 5.86 -34.10
C THR A 165 -11.77 5.05 -32.81
N VAL A 166 -12.43 3.89 -32.75
CA VAL A 166 -12.45 3.04 -31.55
C VAL A 166 -11.12 2.32 -31.34
N GLY A 167 -10.52 1.81 -32.42
CA GLY A 167 -9.20 1.17 -32.38
C GLY A 167 -8.08 2.18 -32.08
N GLY A 168 -8.15 3.39 -32.65
CA GLY A 168 -7.22 4.48 -32.36
C GLY A 168 -7.33 4.99 -30.92
N ALA A 169 -8.54 5.17 -30.40
CA ALA A 169 -8.75 5.52 -28.99
C ALA A 169 -8.25 4.41 -28.06
N GLY A 170 -8.54 3.14 -28.38
CA GLY A 170 -8.02 1.99 -27.65
C GLY A 170 -6.49 1.95 -27.65
N PHE A 171 -5.85 2.22 -28.79
CA PHE A 171 -4.40 2.26 -28.94
C PHE A 171 -3.77 3.42 -28.18
N LEU A 172 -4.38 4.61 -28.20
CA LEU A 172 -3.90 5.77 -27.43
C LEU A 172 -4.04 5.56 -25.92
N VAL A 173 -5.16 5.01 -25.46
CA VAL A 173 -5.34 4.64 -24.04
C VAL A 173 -4.32 3.57 -23.64
N TYR A 174 -4.04 2.62 -24.52
CA TYR A 174 -3.08 1.56 -24.29
C TYR A 174 -1.62 2.06 -24.27
N LEU A 175 -1.26 3.02 -25.12
CA LEU A 175 0.05 3.67 -25.11
C LEU A 175 0.21 4.65 -23.94
N ALA A 176 -0.84 5.40 -23.58
CA ALA A 176 -0.80 6.34 -22.46
C ALA A 176 -0.72 5.64 -21.08
N ALA A 177 -0.89 4.32 -21.03
CA ALA A 177 -0.65 3.52 -19.84
C ALA A 177 0.84 3.23 -19.59
N PHE A 178 1.72 3.50 -20.57
CA PHE A 178 3.18 3.43 -20.45
C PHE A 178 3.78 4.77 -20.00
#